data_AF-A0AAW0EJV5-F1
#
_entry.id   AF-A0AAW0EJV5-F1
#
_cell.length_a   1.000
_cell.length_b   1.000
_cell.length_c   1.000
_cell.angle_alpha   90.00
_cell.angle_beta   90.00
_cell.angle_gamma   90.00
#
_symmetry.space_group_name_H-M   'P 1'
#
loop_
_entity.id
_entity.type
_entity.pdbx_description
1 polymer ?
#
loop_
_entity_poly.entity_id
_entity_poly.type
_entity_poly.pdbx_seq_one_letter_code
_entity_poly.pdbx_strand_id
1 'polypeptide(L)'
;MASKSFASPEHFTQKTGRWSCNLCKPTNHDPAHMNFRTALQHERNSVQHAQNVREANTWWNPMGEDAAVWNAPLEEDPPLTKQEIQMREHQYHVERVADIVPYWIKCVDAAAKGQELRLEPFLNSLYNASDSWATSNDSWGPAPELGWEAGGGWGPDVAKSNGSSGFGSRWRTGSVASEESPTTGYAFVENFARQESVTDVDRKHRLHKFFDMPTDEKVKKIDEIVRYLRESA
;
A
#
# COMPACT_ATOMS: atom_id res chain seq x y z
N MET A 1 24.15 39.76 -39.17
CA MET A 1 23.29 38.68 -39.68
C MET A 1 22.83 37.87 -38.48
N ALA A 2 21.55 37.96 -38.08
CA ALA A 2 21.05 37.24 -36.92
C ALA A 2 20.96 35.74 -37.23
N SER A 3 21.75 34.94 -36.52
CA SER A 3 21.70 33.48 -36.56
C SER A 3 20.27 33.04 -36.26
N LYS A 4 19.60 32.39 -37.20
CA LYS A 4 18.24 31.88 -37.00
C LYS A 4 18.34 30.60 -36.18
N SER A 5 18.50 30.72 -34.87
CA SER A 5 18.45 29.61 -33.94
C SER A 5 17.05 29.44 -33.33
N PHE A 6 16.76 28.23 -32.86
CA PHE A 6 15.59 27.96 -32.02
C PHE A 6 15.72 28.68 -30.66
N ALA A 7 14.59 29.03 -30.05
CA ALA A 7 14.54 29.56 -28.69
C ALA A 7 14.72 28.46 -27.63
N SER A 8 14.19 27.26 -27.88
CA SER A 8 14.27 26.09 -27.01
C SER A 8 14.70 24.85 -27.82
N PRO A 9 16.00 24.72 -28.15
CA PRO A 9 16.49 23.63 -29.00
C PRO A 9 16.30 22.24 -28.37
N GLU A 10 16.19 22.11 -27.04
CA GLU A 10 16.00 20.83 -26.34
C GLU A 10 14.70 20.08 -26.74
N HIS A 11 13.69 20.80 -27.23
CA HIS A 11 12.40 20.21 -27.58
C HIS A 11 12.31 19.73 -29.03
N PHE A 12 13.39 19.87 -29.79
CA PHE A 12 13.47 19.47 -31.18
C PHE A 12 14.56 18.43 -31.42
N THR A 13 14.25 17.42 -32.23
CA THR A 13 15.22 16.40 -32.63
C THR A 13 15.43 16.44 -34.14
N GLN A 14 16.70 16.46 -34.55
CA GLN A 14 17.09 16.37 -35.96
C GLN A 14 17.48 14.93 -36.30
N LYS A 15 16.73 14.28 -37.19
CA LYS A 15 17.08 12.98 -37.78
C LYS A 15 17.15 13.15 -39.30
N THR A 16 18.26 12.74 -39.91
CA THR A 16 18.46 12.73 -41.37
C THR A 16 18.10 14.06 -42.09
N GLY A 17 18.40 15.20 -41.46
CA GLY A 17 18.10 16.53 -42.02
C GLY A 17 16.65 17.01 -41.84
N ARG A 18 15.80 16.22 -41.18
CA ARG A 18 14.42 16.58 -40.82
C ARG A 18 14.30 16.84 -39.32
N TRP A 19 13.44 17.77 -38.95
CA TRP A 19 13.21 18.21 -37.58
C TRP A 19 11.86 17.71 -37.07
N SER A 20 11.77 17.26 -35.83
CA SER A 20 10.49 16.93 -35.19
C SER A 20 10.42 17.51 -33.79
N CYS A 21 9.25 17.98 -33.38
CA CYS A 21 9.00 18.40 -32.00
C CYS A 21 8.71 17.18 -31.13
N ASN A 22 9.42 17.05 -30.01
CA ASN A 22 9.23 15.95 -29.06
C ASN A 22 7.98 16.12 -28.20
N LEU A 23 7.51 17.35 -28.04
CA LEU A 23 6.37 17.72 -27.22
C LEU A 23 5.04 17.70 -27.98
N CYS A 24 5.07 17.98 -29.28
CA CYS A 24 3.89 18.02 -30.13
C CYS A 24 3.87 16.76 -31.01
N LYS A 25 3.49 15.62 -30.43
CA LYS A 25 3.26 14.40 -31.22
C LYS A 25 1.86 14.47 -31.83
N PRO A 26 1.71 14.30 -33.15
CA PRO A 26 0.40 14.05 -33.73
C PRO A 26 -0.13 12.72 -33.18
N THR A 27 -1.46 12.56 -33.18
CA THR A 27 -2.20 11.40 -32.65
C THR A 27 -1.91 10.05 -33.32
N ASN A 28 -0.93 9.96 -34.22
CA ASN A 28 -0.43 8.74 -34.81
C ASN A 28 1.05 8.58 -34.49
N HIS A 29 1.46 7.35 -34.18
CA HIS A 29 2.73 6.91 -33.60
C HIS A 29 4.04 7.37 -34.28
N ASP A 30 3.98 8.16 -35.35
CA ASP A 30 5.14 8.72 -36.03
C ASP A 30 5.26 10.24 -35.80
N PRO A 31 6.43 10.73 -35.35
CA PRO A 31 6.65 12.16 -35.17
C PRO A 31 6.56 12.87 -36.53
N ALA A 32 5.69 13.89 -36.62
CA ALA A 32 5.58 14.72 -37.82
C ALA A 32 6.94 15.37 -38.13
N HIS A 33 7.61 14.87 -39.15
CA HIS A 33 8.87 15.42 -39.62
C HIS A 33 8.63 16.70 -40.42
N MET A 34 9.32 17.77 -40.02
CA MET A 34 9.24 19.11 -40.55
C MET A 34 10.58 19.55 -41.13
N ASN A 35 10.56 20.48 -42.09
CA ASN A 35 11.78 21.17 -42.51
C ASN A 35 12.18 22.22 -41.45
N PHE A 36 13.43 22.69 -41.48
CA PHE A 36 13.96 23.64 -40.49
C PHE A 36 13.14 24.94 -40.36
N ARG A 37 12.65 25.47 -41.50
CA ARG A 37 11.87 26.72 -41.51
C ARG A 37 10.49 26.52 -40.89
N THR A 38 9.86 25.38 -41.17
CA THR A 38 8.57 24.98 -40.60
C THR A 38 8.71 24.69 -39.11
N ALA A 39 9.80 24.09 -38.66
CA ALA A 39 10.07 23.88 -37.23
C ALA A 39 10.23 25.21 -36.48
N LEU A 40 10.97 26.18 -37.04
CA LEU A 40 11.10 27.53 -36.46
C LEU A 40 9.76 28.28 -36.41
N GLN A 41 8.91 28.09 -37.43
CA GLN A 41 7.59 28.68 -37.43
C GLN A 41 6.65 28.00 -36.43
N HIS A 42 6.78 26.68 -36.26
CA HIS A 42 6.04 25.91 -35.26
C HIS A 42 6.39 26.38 -33.84
N GLU A 43 7.67 26.57 -33.53
CA GLU A 43 8.12 27.11 -32.24
C GLU A 43 7.52 28.50 -31.93
N ARG A 44 7.46 29.39 -32.95
CA ARG A 44 7.00 30.78 -32.75
C ARG A 44 5.48 30.95 -32.76
N ASN A 45 4.77 30.14 -33.54
CA ASN A 45 3.35 30.39 -33.84
C ASN A 45 2.41 29.33 -33.26
N SER A 46 2.92 28.18 -32.82
CA SER A 46 2.05 27.12 -32.28
C SER A 46 1.73 27.38 -30.81
N VAL A 47 0.47 27.71 -30.54
CA VAL A 47 -0.06 27.84 -29.17
C VAL A 47 0.06 26.51 -28.41
N GLN A 48 -0.19 25.39 -29.10
CA GLN A 48 -0.07 24.04 -28.53
C GLN A 48 1.37 23.73 -28.13
N HIS A 49 2.36 24.16 -28.94
CA HIS A 49 3.77 24.00 -28.56
C HIS A 49 4.10 24.82 -27.32
N ALA A 50 3.70 26.09 -27.28
CA ALA A 50 3.94 26.95 -26.13
C ALA A 50 3.30 26.41 -24.83
N GLN A 51 2.11 25.82 -24.93
CA GLN A 51 1.44 25.18 -23.79
C GLN A 51 2.16 23.90 -23.36
N ASN A 52 2.49 23.01 -24.30
CA ASN A 52 3.21 21.78 -23.98
C ASN A 52 4.62 22.05 -23.41
N VAL A 53 5.28 23.14 -23.83
CA VAL A 53 6.55 23.58 -23.24
C VAL A 53 6.34 24.02 -21.79
N ARG A 54 5.27 24.76 -21.48
CA ARG A 54 4.93 25.15 -20.10
C ARG A 54 4.60 23.93 -19.23
N GLU A 55 3.82 23.00 -19.75
CA GLU A 55 3.40 21.77 -19.05
C GLU A 55 4.59 20.82 -18.83
N ALA A 56 5.42 20.62 -19.84
CA ALA A 56 6.65 19.83 -19.72
C ALA A 56 7.63 20.44 -18.70
N ASN A 57 7.72 21.77 -18.68
CA ASN A 57 8.54 22.50 -17.72
C ASN A 57 7.87 22.65 -16.34
N THR A 58 6.64 22.18 -16.11
CA THR A 58 6.01 22.19 -14.78
C THR A 58 5.97 20.81 -14.15
N TRP A 59 5.85 19.73 -14.93
CA TRP A 59 5.76 18.36 -14.39
C TRP A 59 7.08 17.88 -13.76
N TRP A 60 8.23 18.26 -14.32
CA TRP A 60 9.56 17.89 -13.80
C TRP A 60 10.34 19.07 -13.23
N ASN A 61 9.77 20.28 -13.27
CA ASN A 61 10.36 21.48 -12.68
C ASN A 61 9.36 22.10 -11.68
N PRO A 62 9.13 21.47 -10.51
CA PRO A 62 8.26 22.06 -9.49
C PRO A 62 8.82 23.37 -8.92
N MET A 63 10.09 23.69 -9.17
CA MET A 63 10.79 24.82 -8.60
C MET A 63 11.80 25.30 -9.64
N GLY A 64 11.72 26.57 -10.04
CA GLY A 64 12.57 27.12 -11.10
C GLY A 64 14.06 26.88 -10.86
N GLU A 65 14.87 27.06 -11.91
CA GLU A 65 16.33 26.90 -11.93
C GLU A 65 17.12 27.81 -10.96
N ASP A 66 16.43 28.49 -10.05
CA ASP A 66 17.00 29.35 -9.04
C ASP A 66 17.52 28.52 -7.86
N ALA A 67 18.84 28.54 -7.67
CA ALA A 67 19.51 27.97 -6.51
C ALA A 67 18.98 28.52 -5.17
N ALA A 68 18.32 29.68 -5.14
CA ALA A 68 17.66 30.22 -3.97
C ALA A 68 16.44 29.39 -3.53
N VAL A 69 15.80 28.64 -4.44
CA VAL A 69 14.65 27.78 -4.10
C VAL A 69 15.10 26.51 -3.37
N TRP A 70 16.26 25.96 -3.71
CA TRP A 70 16.90 24.88 -2.93
C TRP A 70 17.45 25.36 -1.58
N ASN A 71 17.69 26.67 -1.43
CA ASN A 71 18.05 27.32 -0.17
C ASN A 71 16.85 27.89 0.57
N ALA A 72 15.63 27.68 0.06
CA ALA A 72 14.43 28.00 0.82
C ALA A 72 14.42 27.11 2.06
N PRO A 73 14.16 27.67 3.26
CA PRO A 73 13.90 26.85 4.43
C PRO A 73 12.81 25.85 4.06
N LEU A 74 13.09 24.55 4.25
CA LEU A 74 12.08 23.52 4.10
C LEU A 74 10.92 23.93 5.00
N GLU A 75 9.74 24.20 4.43
CA GLU A 75 8.50 24.13 5.19
C GLU A 75 8.38 22.66 5.60
N GLU A 76 8.95 22.34 6.76
CA GLU A 76 8.73 21.06 7.40
C GLU A 76 7.23 20.99 7.68
N ASP A 77 6.53 20.13 6.94
CA ASP A 77 5.16 19.79 7.27
C ASP A 77 5.09 19.50 8.78
N PRO A 78 4.06 20.03 9.47
CA PRO A 78 3.96 19.86 10.91
C PRO A 78 4.10 18.37 11.24
N PRO A 79 4.95 18.01 12.22
CA PRO A 79 5.22 16.63 12.53
C PRO A 79 3.91 15.93 12.85
N LEU A 80 3.61 14.88 12.06
CA LEU A 80 2.40 14.11 12.19
C LEU A 80 2.26 13.65 13.64
N THR A 81 1.11 13.92 14.24
CA THR A 81 0.86 13.51 15.63
C THR A 81 0.90 11.98 15.73
N LYS A 82 1.26 11.46 16.90
CA LYS A 82 1.27 10.01 17.15
C LYS A 82 -0.06 9.33 16.76
N GLN A 83 -1.18 10.02 16.95
CA GLN A 83 -2.51 9.51 16.58
C GLN A 83 -2.72 9.43 15.07
N GLU A 84 -2.23 10.41 14.32
CA GLU A 84 -2.31 10.40 12.85
C GLU A 84 -1.43 9.31 12.25
N ILE A 85 -0.25 9.07 12.83
CA ILE A 85 0.62 7.94 12.45
C ILE A 85 -0.12 6.62 12.68
N GLN A 86 -0.73 6.45 13.85
CA GLN A 86 -1.49 5.24 14.17
C GLN A 86 -2.71 5.03 13.27
N MET A 87 -3.45 6.10 12.94
CA MET A 87 -4.56 6.01 11.99
C MET A 87 -4.08 5.58 10.61
N ARG A 88 -2.98 6.16 10.13
CA ARG A 88 -2.39 5.81 8.83
C ARG A 88 -1.93 4.35 8.81
N GLU A 89 -1.26 3.89 9.86
CA GLU A 89 -0.88 2.48 10.02
C GLU A 89 -2.09 1.55 10.03
N HIS A 90 -3.15 1.94 10.74
CA HIS A 90 -4.39 1.17 10.79
C HIS A 90 -5.07 1.07 9.43
N GLN A 91 -5.12 2.17 8.67
CA GLN A 91 -5.65 2.18 7.30
C GLN A 91 -4.85 1.22 6.40
N TYR A 92 -3.52 1.32 6.39
CA TYR A 92 -2.68 0.40 5.62
C TYR A 92 -2.85 -1.06 6.04
N HIS A 93 -3.03 -1.32 7.34
CA HIS A 93 -3.27 -2.67 7.83
C HIS A 93 -4.60 -3.21 7.30
N VAL A 94 -5.69 -2.44 7.40
CA VAL A 94 -7.03 -2.85 6.94
C VAL A 94 -7.03 -3.11 5.44
N GLU A 95 -6.43 -2.22 4.65
CA GLU A 95 -6.32 -2.38 3.19
C GLU A 95 -5.57 -3.65 2.82
N ARG A 96 -4.45 -3.93 3.50
CA ARG A 96 -3.61 -5.11 3.21
C ARG A 96 -4.22 -6.43 3.68
N VAL A 97 -4.99 -6.41 4.77
CA VAL A 97 -5.69 -7.60 5.30
C VAL A 97 -6.74 -8.10 4.31
N ALA A 98 -7.38 -7.20 3.57
CA ALA A 98 -8.39 -7.55 2.56
C ALA A 98 -7.85 -8.46 1.46
N ASP A 99 -6.57 -8.33 1.10
CA ASP A 99 -5.92 -9.15 0.07
C ASP A 99 -5.31 -10.45 0.62
N ILE A 100 -4.71 -10.38 1.82
CA ILE A 100 -3.96 -11.51 2.40
C ILE A 100 -4.89 -12.59 2.94
N VAL A 101 -6.00 -12.21 3.59
CA VAL A 101 -6.91 -13.19 4.22
C VAL A 101 -7.56 -14.13 3.20
N PRO A 102 -8.08 -13.66 2.05
CA PRO A 102 -8.60 -14.56 1.02
C PRO A 102 -7.55 -15.53 0.47
N TYR A 103 -6.30 -15.09 0.32
CA TYR A 103 -5.22 -15.97 -0.11
C TYR A 103 -4.95 -17.07 0.92
N TRP A 104 -4.92 -16.73 2.22
CA TRP A 104 -4.74 -17.70 3.30
C TRP A 104 -5.85 -18.76 3.32
N ILE A 105 -7.11 -18.35 3.16
CA ILE A 105 -8.24 -19.30 3.09
C ILE A 105 -8.03 -20.28 1.92
N LYS A 106 -7.62 -19.78 0.75
CA LYS A 106 -7.31 -20.64 -0.41
C LYS A 106 -6.15 -21.60 -0.15
N CYS A 107 -5.12 -21.18 0.57
CA CYS A 107 -4.02 -22.07 0.97
C CYS A 107 -4.51 -23.20 1.87
N VAL A 108 -5.40 -22.91 2.83
CA VAL A 108 -5.99 -23.93 3.71
C VAL A 108 -6.83 -24.92 2.90
N ASP A 109 -7.65 -24.42 1.96
CA ASP A 109 -8.47 -25.26 1.09
C ASP A 109 -7.64 -26.13 0.14
N ALA A 110 -6.54 -25.58 -0.40
CA ALA A 110 -5.61 -26.32 -1.25
C ALA A 110 -4.90 -27.41 -0.44
N ALA A 111 -4.43 -27.08 0.76
CA ALA A 111 -3.79 -28.06 1.64
C ALA A 111 -4.75 -29.19 2.01
N ALA A 112 -6.03 -28.90 2.27
CA ALA A 112 -7.06 -29.91 2.49
C ALA A 112 -7.29 -30.84 1.28
N LYS A 113 -7.01 -30.35 0.06
CA LYS A 113 -7.06 -31.11 -1.20
C LYS A 113 -5.73 -31.79 -1.55
N GLY A 114 -4.71 -31.68 -0.70
CA GLY A 114 -3.36 -32.18 -0.97
C GLY A 114 -2.59 -31.38 -2.03
N GLN A 115 -2.99 -30.13 -2.27
CA GLN A 115 -2.35 -29.19 -3.19
C GLN A 115 -1.54 -28.15 -2.39
N GLU A 116 -0.37 -27.77 -2.91
CA GLU A 116 0.46 -26.73 -2.32
C GLU A 116 0.38 -25.46 -3.18
N LEU A 117 -0.16 -24.38 -2.58
CA LEU A 117 -0.18 -23.05 -3.19
C LEU A 117 1.09 -22.30 -2.82
N ARG A 118 1.86 -21.93 -3.85
CA ARG A 118 3.05 -21.11 -3.71
C ARG A 118 2.67 -19.64 -3.48
N LEU A 119 3.39 -19.00 -2.56
CA LEU A 119 3.16 -17.61 -2.15
C LEU A 119 3.73 -16.61 -3.17
N GLU A 120 4.77 -17.01 -3.89
CA GLU A 120 5.49 -16.14 -4.82
C GLU A 120 4.61 -15.59 -5.97
N PRO A 121 3.75 -16.39 -6.64
CA PRO A 121 2.79 -15.89 -7.62
C PRO A 121 1.79 -14.88 -7.05
N PHE A 122 1.35 -15.09 -5.81
CA PHE A 122 0.41 -14.17 -5.14
C PHE A 122 1.09 -12.83 -4.81
N LEU A 123 2.30 -12.86 -4.23
CA LEU A 123 3.03 -11.62 -3.94
C LEU A 123 3.32 -10.85 -5.23
N ASN A 124 3.74 -11.53 -6.30
CA ASN A 124 3.95 -10.89 -7.61
C ASN A 124 2.65 -10.27 -8.15
N SER A 125 1.50 -10.92 -7.95
CA SER A 125 0.19 -10.37 -8.32
C SER A 125 -0.12 -9.09 -7.54
N LEU A 126 0.21 -9.00 -6.26
CA LEU A 126 -0.01 -7.79 -5.46
C LEU A 126 0.88 -6.63 -5.91
N TYR A 127 2.17 -6.89 -6.17
CA TYR A 127 3.09 -5.86 -6.67
C TYR A 127 2.68 -5.34 -8.05
N ASN A 128 2.28 -6.23 -8.95
CA ASN A 128 1.80 -5.83 -10.27
C ASN A 128 0.45 -5.11 -10.21
N ALA A 129 -0.41 -5.47 -9.25
CA ALA A 129 -1.68 -4.79 -9.04
C ALA A 129 -1.48 -3.36 -8.50
N SER A 130 -0.52 -3.13 -7.59
CA SER A 130 -0.25 -1.78 -7.06
C SER A 130 0.24 -0.80 -8.13
N ASP A 131 0.97 -1.27 -9.13
CA ASP A 131 1.42 -0.43 -10.26
C ASP A 131 0.26 -0.03 -11.20
N SER A 132 -0.86 -0.76 -11.17
CA SER A 132 -2.05 -0.47 -11.98
C SER A 132 -2.96 0.61 -11.37
N TRP A 133 -2.66 1.10 -10.16
CA TRP A 133 -3.48 2.11 -9.48
C TRP A 133 -3.37 3.49 -10.11
N ALA A 134 -2.43 3.71 -11.03
CA ALA A 134 -2.24 4.98 -11.72
C ALA A 134 -3.25 5.25 -12.86
N THR A 135 -4.07 4.27 -13.27
CA THR A 135 -4.98 4.45 -14.44
C THR A 135 -6.40 3.95 -14.27
N SER A 136 -6.77 3.28 -13.17
CA SER A 136 -8.13 2.78 -13.00
C SER A 136 -8.97 3.70 -12.09
N ASN A 137 -9.26 4.90 -12.58
CA ASN A 137 -10.51 5.54 -12.18
C ASN A 137 -11.60 4.85 -13.03
N ASP A 138 -12.59 4.29 -12.37
CA ASP A 138 -13.72 3.51 -12.90
C ASP A 138 -13.56 1.98 -12.95
N SER A 139 -14.63 1.32 -12.50
CA SER A 139 -14.95 -0.10 -12.65
C SER A 139 -14.29 -1.10 -11.71
N TRP A 140 -14.92 -1.27 -10.54
CA TRP A 140 -15.25 -2.62 -10.06
C TRP A 140 -16.21 -3.30 -11.06
N GLY A 141 -15.70 -3.62 -12.25
CA GLY A 141 -16.39 -4.36 -13.31
C GLY A 141 -16.33 -5.87 -13.07
N PRO A 142 -17.24 -6.63 -13.71
CA PRO A 142 -17.45 -8.05 -13.42
C PRO A 142 -16.21 -8.87 -13.81
N ALA A 143 -15.87 -9.82 -12.95
CA ALA A 143 -14.77 -10.76 -13.16
C ALA A 143 -14.85 -11.41 -14.56
N PRO A 144 -13.72 -11.53 -15.28
CA PRO A 144 -13.71 -12.16 -16.59
C PRO A 144 -14.16 -13.61 -16.50
N GLU A 145 -15.11 -13.96 -17.36
CA GLU A 145 -15.52 -15.33 -17.67
C GLU A 145 -14.31 -16.18 -18.06
N LEU A 146 -13.75 -16.92 -17.09
CA LEU A 146 -13.06 -18.16 -17.36
C LEU A 146 -14.02 -19.28 -17.00
N GLY A 147 -14.54 -19.93 -18.04
CA GLY A 147 -15.55 -20.97 -17.97
C GLY A 147 -15.20 -22.07 -16.98
N TRP A 148 -15.97 -22.12 -15.89
CA TRP A 148 -16.07 -23.29 -15.04
C TRP A 148 -17.41 -23.92 -15.37
N GLU A 149 -17.34 -25.00 -16.16
CA GLU A 149 -18.49 -25.80 -16.55
C GLU A 149 -19.25 -26.30 -15.32
N ALA A 150 -20.57 -26.25 -15.44
CA ALA A 150 -21.52 -26.79 -14.51
C ALA A 150 -21.31 -28.30 -14.28
N GLY A 151 -21.24 -28.73 -13.02
CA GLY A 151 -21.32 -30.14 -12.68
C GLY A 151 -20.98 -30.48 -11.23
N GLY A 152 -22.00 -30.59 -10.37
CA GLY A 152 -21.92 -31.17 -9.02
C GLY A 152 -22.14 -30.13 -7.93
N GLY A 153 -23.32 -29.98 -7.32
CA GLY A 153 -24.19 -31.04 -6.82
C GLY A 153 -24.02 -31.17 -5.31
N TRP A 154 -24.51 -30.18 -4.56
CA TRP A 154 -24.78 -30.32 -3.12
C TRP A 154 -26.18 -29.76 -2.85
N GLY A 155 -27.18 -30.59 -3.11
CA GLY A 155 -28.49 -30.43 -2.50
C GLY A 155 -28.95 -31.81 -2.04
N PRO A 156 -29.44 -31.95 -0.81
CA PRO A 156 -30.38 -33.00 -0.48
C PRO A 156 -31.77 -32.38 -0.27
N ASP A 157 -32.73 -32.81 -1.08
CA ASP A 157 -34.15 -32.66 -0.79
C ASP A 157 -34.54 -33.64 0.32
N VAL A 158 -34.96 -33.16 1.50
CA VAL A 158 -36.01 -33.82 2.30
C VAL A 158 -36.84 -32.78 3.06
N ALA A 159 -38.07 -32.65 2.57
CA ALA A 159 -39.35 -32.50 3.28
C ALA A 159 -39.55 -31.44 4.38
N LYS A 160 -40.51 -30.55 4.09
CA LYS A 160 -41.42 -29.93 5.05
C LYS A 160 -42.00 -30.98 6.03
N SER A 161 -41.76 -30.80 7.32
CA SER A 161 -42.73 -31.17 8.35
C SER A 161 -42.80 -30.10 9.43
N ASN A 162 -44.04 -29.81 9.79
CA ASN A 162 -44.50 -28.85 10.78
C ASN A 162 -44.25 -29.44 12.18
N GLY A 163 -43.71 -28.69 13.13
CA GLY A 163 -43.75 -29.07 14.56
C GLY A 163 -42.55 -28.66 15.40
N SER A 164 -42.74 -27.59 16.17
CA SER A 164 -42.18 -27.29 17.50
C SER A 164 -40.91 -28.02 17.98
N SER A 165 -39.81 -27.28 18.10
CA SER A 165 -39.01 -27.08 19.33
C SER A 165 -37.61 -26.57 18.96
N GLY A 166 -37.17 -25.51 19.65
CA GLY A 166 -36.16 -24.58 19.12
C GLY A 166 -34.69 -24.98 19.27
N PHE A 167 -33.86 -24.33 18.46
CA PHE A 167 -32.49 -23.92 18.82
C PHE A 167 -32.12 -22.75 17.89
N GLY A 168 -32.30 -21.53 18.40
CA GLY A 168 -32.12 -20.28 17.65
C GLY A 168 -31.92 -19.11 18.61
N SER A 169 -30.97 -19.25 19.54
CA SER A 169 -30.47 -18.14 20.34
C SER A 169 -29.44 -17.39 19.48
N ARG A 170 -29.80 -16.25 18.91
CA ARG A 170 -29.58 -14.93 19.53
C ARG A 170 -28.08 -14.68 19.73
N TRP A 171 -27.41 -14.17 18.68
CA TRP A 171 -26.18 -13.39 18.86
C TRP A 171 -26.57 -12.07 19.54
N ARG A 172 -26.82 -12.20 20.84
CA ARG A 172 -26.88 -11.11 21.79
C ARG A 172 -25.44 -10.58 21.82
N THR A 173 -25.17 -9.50 21.09
CA THR A 173 -24.08 -8.57 21.40
C THR A 173 -24.39 -7.92 22.73
N GLY A 174 -24.31 -8.73 23.78
CA GLY A 174 -24.26 -8.30 25.16
C GLY A 174 -22.85 -7.82 25.40
N SER A 175 -22.71 -6.50 25.44
CA SER A 175 -21.78 -5.84 26.35
C SER A 175 -21.76 -6.62 27.66
N VAL A 176 -20.70 -7.38 27.90
CA VAL A 176 -20.27 -7.60 29.27
C VAL A 176 -19.50 -6.32 29.58
N ALA A 177 -20.24 -5.36 30.16
CA ALA A 177 -19.67 -4.44 31.10
C ALA A 177 -18.98 -5.29 32.16
N SER A 178 -17.73 -5.67 31.88
CA SER A 178 -16.80 -6.00 32.94
C SER A 178 -16.58 -4.68 33.61
N GLU A 179 -17.07 -4.61 34.85
CA GLU A 179 -16.86 -3.53 35.80
C GLU A 179 -15.52 -2.85 35.54
N GLU A 180 -15.55 -1.52 35.60
CA GLU A 180 -14.39 -0.66 35.80
C GLU A 180 -13.65 -1.10 37.06
N SER A 181 -12.98 -2.25 36.97
CA SER A 181 -11.85 -2.61 37.80
C SER A 181 -10.79 -1.58 37.49
N PRO A 182 -10.19 -0.96 38.52
CA PRO A 182 -9.28 0.16 38.34
C PRO A 182 -8.26 -0.23 37.28
N THR A 183 -8.12 0.67 36.29
CA THR A 183 -7.09 0.71 35.25
C THR A 183 -5.73 0.39 35.86
N THR A 184 -5.47 -0.89 36.03
CA THR A 184 -4.21 -1.43 36.47
C THR A 184 -3.43 -1.57 35.17
N GLY A 185 -2.33 -0.82 35.05
CA GLY A 185 -1.49 -0.78 33.84
C GLY A 185 -1.00 -2.16 33.37
N TYR A 186 -1.27 -3.20 34.16
CA TYR A 186 -0.95 -4.59 33.92
C TYR A 186 -1.94 -5.36 33.03
N ALA A 187 -3.04 -4.77 32.54
CA ALA A 187 -3.94 -5.44 31.60
C ALA A 187 -3.19 -5.99 30.36
N PHE A 188 -2.15 -5.28 29.93
CA PHE A 188 -1.22 -5.73 28.89
C PHE A 188 -0.46 -7.01 29.28
N VAL A 189 0.08 -7.06 30.50
CA VAL A 189 0.85 -8.21 31.02
C VAL A 189 -0.04 -9.45 31.12
N GLU A 190 -1.29 -9.29 31.55
CA GLU A 190 -2.28 -10.37 31.63
C GLU A 190 -2.66 -10.94 30.26
N ASN A 191 -2.82 -10.07 29.25
CA ASN A 191 -3.09 -10.51 27.89
C ASN A 191 -1.89 -11.24 27.27
N PHE A 192 -0.67 -10.72 27.49
CA PHE A 192 0.56 -11.36 27.03
C PHE A 192 0.76 -12.75 27.67
N ALA A 193 0.60 -12.87 28.99
CA ALA A 193 0.71 -14.14 29.70
C ALA A 193 -0.28 -15.19 29.20
N ARG A 194 -1.50 -14.76 28.84
CA ARG A 194 -2.54 -15.63 28.26
C ARG A 194 -2.19 -16.12 26.86
N GLN A 195 -1.62 -15.25 26.02
CA GLN A 195 -1.23 -15.59 24.65
C GLN A 195 -0.08 -16.59 24.60
N GLU A 196 0.91 -16.43 25.48
CA GLU A 196 2.06 -17.33 25.63
C GLU A 196 1.73 -18.62 26.41
N SER A 197 0.46 -18.86 26.76
CA SER A 197 0.01 -20.00 27.57
C SER A 197 0.79 -20.15 28.88
N VAL A 198 1.21 -19.03 29.48
CA VAL A 198 1.98 -19.03 30.72
C VAL A 198 1.06 -19.35 31.88
N THR A 199 0.99 -20.62 32.26
CA THR A 199 0.33 -21.09 33.48
C THR A 199 1.20 -20.92 34.72
N ASP A 200 2.50 -20.66 34.55
CA ASP A 200 3.46 -20.44 35.63
C ASP A 200 3.23 -19.07 36.31
N VAL A 201 2.73 -19.11 37.55
CA VAL A 201 2.48 -17.94 38.40
C VAL A 201 3.76 -17.15 38.65
N ASP A 202 4.91 -17.82 38.74
CA ASP A 202 6.20 -17.16 38.99
C ASP A 202 6.67 -16.39 37.75
N ARG A 203 6.48 -16.95 36.55
CA ARG A 203 6.78 -16.26 35.28
C ARG A 203 5.89 -15.03 35.11
N LYS A 204 4.61 -15.15 35.46
CA LYS A 204 3.67 -14.02 35.46
C LYS A 204 4.13 -12.91 36.42
N HIS A 205 4.53 -13.25 37.65
CA HIS A 205 5.05 -12.28 38.61
C HIS A 205 6.34 -11.60 38.11
N ARG A 206 7.23 -12.34 37.43
CA ARG A 206 8.43 -11.76 36.80
C ARG A 206 8.08 -10.75 35.70
N LEU A 207 7.03 -10.98 34.91
CA LEU A 207 6.56 -10.05 33.89
C LEU A 207 5.99 -8.77 34.49
N HIS A 208 5.17 -8.88 35.55
CA HIS A 208 4.67 -7.72 36.30
C HIS A 208 5.82 -6.90 36.90
N LYS A 209 6.79 -7.57 37.54
CA LYS A 209 7.99 -6.93 38.09
C LYS A 209 8.84 -6.24 37.02
N PHE A 210 8.96 -6.84 35.83
CA PHE A 210 9.65 -6.21 34.72
C PHE A 210 8.88 -5.00 34.19
N PHE A 211 7.55 -5.05 34.17
CA PHE A 211 6.70 -3.93 33.73
C PHE A 211 6.85 -2.70 34.64
N ASP A 212 6.99 -2.89 35.95
CA ASP A 212 7.15 -1.79 36.92
C ASP A 212 8.55 -1.17 36.97
N MET A 213 9.52 -1.83 36.35
CA MET A 213 10.90 -1.40 36.38
C MET A 213 11.10 -0.05 35.62
N PRO A 214 11.92 0.88 36.14
CA PRO A 214 12.29 2.10 35.42
C PRO A 214 12.93 1.78 34.07
N THR A 215 12.79 2.68 33.09
CA THR A 215 13.25 2.45 31.71
C THR A 215 14.74 2.09 31.65
N ASP A 216 15.59 2.79 32.40
CA ASP A 216 17.04 2.56 32.38
C ASP A 216 17.40 1.16 32.92
N GLU A 217 16.68 0.69 33.94
CA GLU A 217 16.87 -0.65 34.49
C GLU A 217 16.35 -1.74 33.54
N LYS A 218 15.24 -1.50 32.82
CA LYS A 218 14.73 -2.42 31.79
C LYS A 218 15.75 -2.61 30.68
N VAL A 219 16.34 -1.52 30.18
CA VAL A 219 17.36 -1.56 29.12
C VAL A 219 18.56 -2.37 29.58
N LYS A 220 19.08 -2.07 30.79
CA LYS A 220 20.19 -2.84 31.36
C LYS A 220 19.89 -4.34 31.45
N LYS A 221 18.66 -4.69 31.84
CA LYS A 221 18.23 -6.09 31.94
C LYS A 221 18.12 -6.78 30.58
N ILE A 222 17.69 -6.08 29.54
CA ILE A 222 17.68 -6.58 28.17
C ILE A 222 19.12 -6.84 27.69
N ASP A 223 20.04 -5.91 27.95
CA ASP A 223 21.45 -6.06 27.59
C ASP A 223 22.12 -7.26 28.29
N GLU A 224 21.80 -7.48 29.57
CA GLU A 224 22.25 -8.66 30.31
C GLU A 224 21.75 -9.97 29.67
N ILE A 225 20.48 -10.03 29.26
CA ILE A 225 19.91 -11.20 28.58
C ILE A 225 20.56 -11.42 27.21
N VAL A 226 20.72 -10.35 26.42
CA VAL A 226 21.38 -10.43 25.10
C VAL A 226 22.81 -10.93 25.25
N ARG A 227 23.55 -10.42 26.24
CA ARG A 227 24.91 -10.88 26.54
C ARG A 227 24.93 -12.35 26.94
N TYR A 228 24.04 -12.77 27.84
CA TYR A 228 23.92 -14.16 28.25
C TYR A 228 23.62 -15.10 27.06
N LEU A 229 22.70 -14.72 26.17
CA LEU A 229 22.37 -15.51 24.99
C LEU A 229 23.52 -15.61 23.98
N ARG A 230 24.34 -14.55 23.86
CA ARG A 230 25.55 -14.56 23.01
C ARG A 230 26.69 -15.38 23.59
N GLU A 231 26.81 -15.42 24.92
CA GLU A 231 27.83 -16.22 25.62
C GLU A 231 27.43 -17.70 25.75
N SER A 232 26.14 -18.04 25.55
CA SER A 232 25.59 -19.40 25.68
C SER A 232 25.37 -20.13 24.34
N ALA A 233 25.77 -19.52 23.22
CA ALA A 233 25.69 -20.08 21.86
C ALA A 233 27.09 -20.42 21.34
#